data_AF-A0A7V0ZIK5-F1
#
_entry.id   AF-A0A7V0ZIK5-F1
#
_cell.length_a   1.000
_cell.length_b   1.000
_cell.length_c   1.000
_cell.angle_alpha   90.00
_cell.angle_beta   90.00
_cell.angle_gamma   90.00
#
_symmetry.space_group_name_H-M   'P 1'
#
loop_
_entity.id
_entity.type
_entity.pdbx_description
1 polymer ?
#
loop_
_entity_poly.entity_id
_entity_poly.type
_entity_poly.pdbx_seq_one_letter_code
_entity_poly.pdbx_strand_id
1 'polypeptide(L)'
;AWIELYDSVPISEFVNELNHYGGGLTALKKIFPSLSVSFQQSITKLVMEAYGGTSACKQLYGFEPETIFVKGMWQNEKVSVPPEKFQSYLSISGIVSGRTKNEMDLAFTRLGWEIPSQRIAVSDDAQLDKPNPTKLISIINNMGSEQPVFFGDSRDDMELVKNFKSETGKQMDFYCVGYQNGINDFDYQVDTVLEFFKKMEAANG
;
A
#
# COMPACT_ATOMS: atom_id res chain seq x y z
N ALA A 1 -23.71 -16.66 -3.33
CA ALA A 1 -22.68 -16.35 -2.31
C ALA A 1 -22.57 -14.85 -2.02
N TRP A 2 -21.89 -13.99 -2.82
CA TRP A 2 -21.81 -12.55 -2.48
C TRP A 2 -23.18 -11.84 -2.60
N ILE A 3 -23.95 -12.20 -3.63
CA ILE A 3 -25.33 -11.73 -3.86
C ILE A 3 -26.29 -12.09 -2.70
N GLU A 4 -25.95 -13.06 -1.85
CA GLU A 4 -26.82 -13.47 -0.72
C GLU A 4 -26.45 -12.80 0.60
N LEU A 5 -25.26 -12.20 0.72
CA LEU A 5 -24.80 -11.62 1.99
C LEU A 5 -25.26 -10.17 2.18
N TYR A 6 -25.43 -9.41 1.10
CA TYR A 6 -25.66 -7.95 1.15
C TYR A 6 -26.48 -7.46 -0.07
N ASP A 7 -27.60 -8.13 -0.40
CA ASP A 7 -28.43 -7.82 -1.59
C ASP A 7 -29.05 -6.41 -1.55
N SER A 8 -29.21 -5.86 -0.36
CA SER A 8 -29.98 -4.64 -0.11
C SER A 8 -29.17 -3.36 -0.20
N VAL A 9 -27.83 -3.46 -0.33
CA VAL A 9 -26.92 -2.30 -0.38
C VAL A 9 -26.16 -2.32 -1.71
N PRO A 10 -26.21 -1.23 -2.49
CA PRO A 10 -25.42 -1.10 -3.71
C PRO A 10 -23.92 -1.32 -3.44
N ILE A 11 -23.23 -1.98 -4.36
CA ILE A 11 -21.79 -2.27 -4.22
C ILE A 11 -20.96 -1.00 -3.95
N SER A 12 -21.35 0.14 -4.50
CA SER A 12 -20.70 1.43 -4.26
C SER A 12 -20.80 1.88 -2.80
N GLU A 13 -21.96 1.68 -2.16
CA GLU A 13 -22.15 2.02 -0.76
C GLU A 13 -21.37 1.06 0.14
N PHE A 14 -21.37 -0.23 -0.19
CA PHE A 14 -20.55 -1.22 0.50
C PHE A 14 -19.04 -0.92 0.42
N VAL A 15 -18.55 -0.53 -0.76
CA VAL A 15 -17.15 -0.13 -0.94
C VAL A 15 -16.82 1.12 -0.12
N ASN A 16 -17.73 2.10 -0.05
CA ASN A 16 -17.54 3.28 0.79
C ASN A 16 -17.47 2.92 2.27
N GLU A 17 -18.33 2.01 2.74
CA GLU A 17 -18.29 1.52 4.12
C GLU A 17 -17.00 0.75 4.42
N LEU A 18 -16.54 -0.13 3.51
CA LEU A 18 -15.25 -0.81 3.63
C LEU A 18 -14.10 0.18 3.76
N ASN A 19 -14.07 1.21 2.90
CA ASN A 19 -13.03 2.24 2.90
C ASN A 19 -13.07 3.06 4.19
N HIS A 20 -14.25 3.31 4.76
CA HIS A 20 -14.38 3.96 6.06
C HIS A 20 -13.59 3.22 7.15
N TYR A 21 -13.51 1.89 7.08
CA TYR A 21 -12.77 1.08 8.06
C TYR A 21 -11.30 0.78 7.70
N GLY A 22 -10.76 1.40 6.65
CA GLY A 22 -9.38 1.19 6.16
C GLY A 22 -9.26 0.17 5.02
N GLY A 23 -10.36 -0.48 4.63
CA GLY A 23 -10.39 -1.49 3.57
C GLY A 23 -9.81 -2.86 3.97
N GLY A 24 -9.66 -3.73 2.96
CA GLY A 24 -9.11 -5.07 3.13
C GLY A 24 -9.94 -6.01 4.03
N LEU A 25 -9.32 -7.12 4.45
CA LEU A 25 -9.97 -8.12 5.29
C LEU A 25 -10.26 -7.61 6.71
N THR A 26 -9.46 -6.68 7.23
CA THR A 26 -9.67 -6.11 8.56
C THR A 26 -10.97 -5.30 8.61
N ALA A 27 -11.23 -4.45 7.61
CA ALA A 27 -12.51 -3.76 7.46
C ALA A 27 -13.66 -4.75 7.27
N LEU A 28 -13.47 -5.76 6.42
CA LEU A 28 -14.50 -6.76 6.16
C LEU A 28 -14.92 -7.52 7.43
N LYS A 29 -13.97 -7.83 8.32
CA LYS A 29 -14.24 -8.44 9.64
C LYS A 29 -15.01 -7.53 10.58
N LYS A 30 -14.84 -6.21 10.49
CA LYS A 30 -15.61 -5.25 11.30
C LYS A 30 -17.07 -5.20 10.84
N ILE A 31 -17.30 -5.22 9.53
CA ILE A 31 -18.65 -5.22 8.94
C ILE A 31 -19.34 -6.58 9.17
N PHE A 32 -18.60 -7.68 9.01
CA PHE A 32 -19.08 -9.05 9.21
C PHE A 32 -18.25 -9.81 10.26
N PRO A 33 -18.52 -9.63 11.56
CA PRO A 33 -17.74 -10.28 12.62
C PRO A 33 -17.77 -11.80 12.59
N SER A 34 -18.82 -12.40 12.00
CA SER A 34 -19.02 -13.84 11.87
C SER A 34 -18.39 -14.46 10.61
N LEU A 35 -17.57 -13.69 9.87
CA LEU A 35 -16.97 -14.14 8.62
C LEU A 35 -16.03 -15.34 8.84
N SER A 36 -16.35 -16.48 8.25
CA SER A 36 -15.54 -17.69 8.41
C SER A 36 -14.13 -17.53 7.83
N VAL A 37 -13.17 -18.26 8.39
CA VAL A 37 -11.80 -18.30 7.88
C VAL A 37 -11.75 -18.80 6.43
N SER A 38 -12.59 -19.79 6.09
CA SER A 38 -12.68 -20.31 4.72
C SER A 38 -13.18 -19.28 3.71
N PHE A 39 -14.12 -18.42 4.11
CA PHE A 39 -14.60 -17.33 3.26
C PHE A 39 -13.50 -16.28 3.06
N GLN A 40 -12.78 -15.91 4.13
CA GLN A 40 -11.63 -14.99 4.04
C GLN A 40 -10.56 -15.52 3.09
N GLN A 41 -10.23 -16.81 3.16
CA GLN A 41 -9.27 -17.44 2.25
C GLN A 41 -9.79 -17.43 0.81
N SER A 42 -11.09 -17.71 0.60
CA SER A 42 -11.69 -17.74 -0.73
C SER A 42 -11.69 -16.36 -1.39
N ILE A 43 -12.06 -15.30 -0.66
CA ILE A 43 -12.07 -13.94 -1.22
C ILE A 43 -10.66 -13.44 -1.49
N THR A 44 -9.69 -13.73 -0.61
CA THR A 44 -8.26 -13.44 -0.86
C THR A 44 -7.77 -14.15 -2.10
N LYS A 45 -8.11 -15.44 -2.27
CA LYS A 45 -7.76 -16.20 -3.47
C LYS A 45 -8.33 -15.55 -4.73
N LEU A 46 -9.59 -15.13 -4.72
CA LEU A 46 -10.20 -14.43 -5.86
C LEU A 46 -9.46 -13.12 -6.20
N VAL A 47 -9.07 -12.34 -5.19
CA VAL A 47 -8.28 -11.11 -5.42
C VAL A 47 -6.90 -11.44 -6.03
N MET A 48 -6.22 -12.46 -5.51
CA MET A 48 -4.95 -12.96 -6.04
C MET A 48 -5.08 -13.44 -7.50
N GLU A 49 -6.12 -14.21 -7.81
CA GLU A 49 -6.40 -14.67 -9.17
C GLU A 49 -6.69 -13.49 -10.11
N ALA A 50 -7.46 -12.50 -9.67
CA ALA A 50 -7.72 -11.31 -10.47
C ALA A 50 -6.44 -10.49 -10.72
N TYR A 51 -5.60 -10.32 -9.70
CA TYR A 51 -4.38 -9.55 -9.79
C TYR A 51 -3.32 -10.24 -10.65
N GLY A 52 -2.93 -11.47 -10.29
CA GLY A 52 -1.88 -12.22 -10.98
C GLY A 52 -2.35 -12.80 -12.32
N GLY A 53 -3.62 -13.22 -12.39
CA GLY A 53 -4.21 -13.83 -13.57
C GLY A 53 -3.48 -15.07 -14.07
N THR A 54 -3.80 -15.49 -15.29
CA THR A 54 -3.18 -16.63 -15.97
C THR A 54 -1.71 -16.37 -16.34
N SER A 55 -1.20 -15.15 -16.17
CA SER A 55 0.18 -14.80 -16.54
C SER A 55 1.16 -14.79 -15.38
N ALA A 56 0.71 -14.52 -14.15
CA ALA A 56 1.61 -14.35 -13.01
C ALA A 56 1.12 -14.98 -11.69
N CYS A 57 -0.12 -15.49 -11.60
CA CYS A 57 -0.68 -16.01 -10.35
C CYS A 57 0.20 -17.09 -9.70
N LYS A 58 0.71 -18.05 -10.48
CA LYS A 58 1.61 -19.09 -9.97
C LYS A 58 2.94 -18.56 -9.47
N GLN A 59 3.52 -17.59 -10.18
CA GLN A 59 4.79 -16.97 -9.75
C GLN A 59 4.60 -16.14 -8.48
N LEU A 60 3.51 -15.39 -8.40
CA LEU A 60 3.24 -14.49 -7.28
C LEU A 60 2.79 -15.24 -6.02
N TYR A 61 1.91 -16.23 -6.18
CA TYR A 61 1.17 -16.84 -5.07
C TYR A 61 1.30 -18.36 -4.97
N GLY A 62 1.99 -19.00 -5.91
CA GLY A 62 2.28 -20.44 -5.86
C GLY A 62 1.16 -21.37 -6.37
N PHE A 63 0.08 -20.84 -6.94
CA PHE A 63 -1.03 -21.64 -7.49
C PHE A 63 -1.52 -21.10 -8.84
N GLU A 64 -2.10 -21.98 -9.66
CA GLU A 64 -2.78 -21.60 -10.90
C GLU A 64 -4.21 -21.10 -10.61
N PRO A 65 -4.73 -20.11 -11.35
CA PRO A 65 -6.08 -19.61 -11.12
C PRO A 65 -7.13 -20.70 -11.40
N GLU A 66 -8.15 -20.78 -10.55
CA GLU A 66 -9.23 -21.76 -10.66
C GLU A 66 -10.58 -21.12 -11.01
N THR A 67 -10.75 -19.82 -10.75
CA THR A 67 -12.04 -19.12 -10.93
C THR A 67 -11.93 -17.97 -11.92
N ILE A 68 -10.90 -17.12 -11.81
CA ILE A 68 -10.74 -15.91 -12.63
C ILE A 68 -9.65 -16.12 -13.69
N PHE A 69 -10.09 -16.31 -14.94
CA PHE A 69 -9.21 -16.58 -16.09
C PHE A 69 -8.93 -15.33 -16.93
N VAL A 70 -8.36 -14.30 -16.30
CA VAL A 70 -7.90 -13.08 -16.99
C VAL A 70 -6.37 -13.07 -17.06
N LYS A 71 -5.79 -12.26 -17.95
CA LYS A 71 -4.32 -12.14 -18.03
C LYS A 71 -3.70 -11.69 -16.70
N GLY A 72 -4.38 -10.82 -15.95
CA GLY A 72 -3.94 -10.32 -14.65
C GLY A 72 -3.93 -8.79 -14.63
N MET A 73 -4.51 -8.19 -13.59
CA MET A 73 -4.58 -6.73 -13.44
C MET A 73 -3.20 -6.08 -13.25
N TRP A 74 -2.20 -6.82 -12.78
CA TRP A 74 -0.82 -6.33 -12.65
C TRP A 74 -0.29 -5.73 -13.97
N GLN A 75 -0.78 -6.19 -15.13
CA GLN A 75 -0.38 -5.69 -16.45
C GLN A 75 -0.81 -4.24 -16.68
N ASN A 76 -1.91 -3.82 -16.07
CA ASN A 76 -2.51 -2.51 -16.22
C ASN A 76 -1.95 -1.47 -15.25
N GLU A 77 -1.05 -1.86 -14.34
CA GLU A 77 -0.43 -0.92 -13.40
C GLU A 77 0.32 0.19 -14.15
N LYS A 78 0.05 1.44 -13.76
CA LYS A 78 0.73 2.61 -14.33
C LYS A 78 1.87 3.02 -13.41
N VAL A 79 3.02 3.29 -14.02
CA VAL A 79 4.17 3.87 -13.30
C VAL A 79 3.87 5.34 -13.02
N SER A 80 3.62 5.68 -11.75
CA SER A 80 3.39 7.06 -11.32
C SER A 80 4.68 7.89 -11.25
N VAL A 81 5.82 7.23 -11.07
CA VAL A 81 7.13 7.86 -10.86
C VAL A 81 8.14 7.25 -11.84
N PRO A 82 8.38 7.89 -13.00
CA PRO A 82 9.32 7.37 -13.99
C PRO A 82 10.76 7.34 -13.45
N PRO A 83 11.56 6.29 -13.78
CA PRO A 83 12.95 6.14 -13.33
C PRO A 83 13.78 7.41 -13.51
N GLU A 84 13.67 8.02 -14.69
CA GLU A 84 14.47 9.17 -15.12
C GLU A 84 14.28 10.41 -14.23
N LYS A 85 13.14 10.50 -13.54
CA LYS A 85 12.79 11.63 -12.66
C LYS A 85 13.03 11.35 -11.19
N PHE A 86 13.32 10.10 -10.81
CA PHE A 86 13.40 9.68 -9.41
C PHE A 86 14.75 9.11 -9.03
N GLN A 87 15.61 8.81 -10.00
CA GLN A 87 16.93 8.24 -9.80
C GLN A 87 17.75 8.98 -8.73
N SER A 88 17.71 10.32 -8.74
CA SER A 88 18.43 11.19 -7.80
C SER A 88 17.94 11.08 -6.35
N TYR A 89 16.73 10.59 -6.12
CA TYR A 89 16.12 10.47 -4.79
C TYR A 89 16.12 9.04 -4.25
N LEU A 90 16.51 8.03 -5.05
CA LEU A 90 16.56 6.62 -4.61
C LEU A 90 17.44 6.42 -3.38
N SER A 91 18.56 7.14 -3.31
CA SER A 91 19.53 7.05 -2.20
C SER A 91 19.00 7.56 -0.86
N ILE A 92 17.93 8.37 -0.87
CA ILE A 92 17.29 8.96 0.31
C ILE A 92 15.85 8.45 0.52
N SER A 93 15.45 7.40 -0.22
CA SER A 93 14.09 6.86 -0.19
C SER A 93 14.01 5.52 0.53
N GLY A 94 12.86 5.28 1.16
CA GLY A 94 12.42 3.99 1.69
C GLY A 94 10.99 3.68 1.25
N ILE A 95 10.58 2.42 1.32
CA ILE A 95 9.26 1.95 0.87
C ILE A 95 8.61 1.14 1.98
N VAL A 96 7.35 1.48 2.29
CA VAL A 96 6.45 0.64 3.10
C VAL A 96 5.23 0.30 2.25
N SER A 97 5.01 -0.99 1.99
CA SER A 97 3.95 -1.44 1.08
C SER A 97 3.19 -2.64 1.63
N GLY A 98 1.89 -2.71 1.31
CA GLY A 98 1.07 -3.90 1.54
C GLY A 98 1.29 -5.01 0.51
N ARG A 99 2.16 -4.81 -0.48
CA ARG A 99 2.57 -5.85 -1.43
C ARG A 99 3.36 -6.93 -0.71
N THR A 100 3.16 -8.18 -1.12
CA THR A 100 4.08 -9.29 -0.80
C THR A 100 5.44 -9.08 -1.46
N LYS A 101 6.44 -9.86 -1.05
CA LYS A 101 7.78 -9.82 -1.65
C LYS A 101 7.75 -10.04 -3.17
N ASN A 102 7.01 -11.04 -3.64
CA ASN A 102 6.93 -11.36 -5.07
C ASN A 102 6.23 -10.25 -5.88
N GLU A 103 5.18 -9.64 -5.32
CA GLU A 103 4.52 -8.49 -5.95
C GLU A 103 5.43 -7.27 -5.99
N MET A 104 6.24 -7.03 -4.95
CA MET A 104 7.22 -5.96 -4.93
C MET A 104 8.32 -6.17 -5.98
N ASP A 105 8.81 -7.40 -6.15
CA ASP A 105 9.83 -7.72 -7.16
C ASP A 105 9.29 -7.53 -8.58
N LEU A 106 8.03 -7.89 -8.81
CA LEU A 106 7.33 -7.59 -10.06
C LEU A 106 7.18 -6.07 -10.27
N ALA A 107 6.86 -5.32 -9.21
CA ALA A 107 6.77 -3.87 -9.29
C ALA A 107 8.11 -3.22 -9.65
N PHE A 108 9.23 -3.63 -9.03
CA PHE A 108 10.56 -3.14 -9.40
C PHE A 108 10.94 -3.47 -10.84
N THR A 109 10.58 -4.66 -11.32
CA THR A 109 10.78 -5.03 -12.73
C THR A 109 10.09 -4.05 -13.68
N ARG A 110 8.87 -3.60 -13.33
CA ARG A 110 8.14 -2.59 -14.13
C ARG A 110 8.69 -1.17 -13.97
N LEU A 111 9.16 -0.83 -12.77
CA LEU A 111 9.72 0.48 -12.46
C LEU A 111 11.08 0.70 -13.12
N GLY A 112 11.85 -0.37 -13.33
CA GLY A 112 13.20 -0.30 -13.89
C GLY A 112 14.25 0.21 -12.90
N TRP A 113 13.92 0.25 -11.61
CA TRP A 113 14.81 0.65 -10.51
C TRP A 113 14.45 -0.12 -9.25
N GLU A 114 15.38 -0.14 -8.30
CA GLU A 114 15.22 -0.74 -6.97
C GLU A 114 15.95 0.10 -5.91
N ILE A 115 15.66 -0.18 -4.64
CA ILE A 115 16.38 0.39 -3.49
C ILE A 115 16.91 -0.75 -2.59
N PRO A 116 17.89 -0.50 -1.70
CA PRO A 116 18.41 -1.52 -0.80
C PRO A 116 17.32 -2.18 0.04
N SER A 117 17.40 -3.51 0.22
CA SER A 117 16.38 -4.30 0.92
C SER A 117 16.13 -3.85 2.36
N GLN A 118 17.13 -3.26 3.02
CA GLN A 118 17.02 -2.72 4.39
C GLN A 118 16.13 -1.47 4.48
N ARG A 119 15.70 -0.92 3.33
CA ARG A 119 14.82 0.25 3.22
C ARG A 119 13.44 -0.12 2.66
N ILE A 120 13.14 -1.42 2.56
CA ILE A 120 11.89 -1.92 2.00
C ILE A 120 11.16 -2.73 3.07
N ALA A 121 9.89 -2.40 3.28
CA ALA A 121 8.95 -3.17 4.06
C ALA A 121 7.82 -3.66 3.15
N VAL A 122 7.62 -4.96 3.12
CA VAL A 122 6.56 -5.68 2.39
C VAL A 122 5.60 -6.34 3.39
N SER A 123 4.44 -6.80 2.92
CA SER A 123 3.50 -7.61 3.68
C SER A 123 3.93 -9.08 3.70
N ASP A 124 4.70 -9.44 4.72
CA ASP A 124 5.20 -10.79 5.00
C ASP A 124 4.78 -11.30 6.39
N ASP A 125 4.39 -10.41 7.29
CA ASP A 125 3.81 -10.68 8.60
C ASP A 125 2.69 -9.67 8.88
N ALA A 126 1.45 -10.17 8.89
CA ALA A 126 0.25 -9.38 9.09
C ALA A 126 0.22 -8.63 10.44
N GLN A 127 0.95 -9.07 11.47
CA GLN A 127 1.04 -8.36 12.75
C GLN A 127 1.92 -7.10 12.66
N LEU A 128 2.83 -7.07 11.68
CA LEU A 128 3.79 -6.00 11.46
C LEU A 128 3.43 -5.12 10.26
N ASP A 129 2.31 -5.39 9.60
CA ASP A 129 1.80 -4.57 8.51
C ASP A 129 1.19 -3.28 9.02
N LYS A 130 1.00 -2.32 8.10
CA LYS A 130 0.34 -1.06 8.42
C LYS A 130 -1.01 -1.34 9.10
N PRO A 131 -1.36 -0.62 10.18
CA PRO A 131 -0.71 0.61 10.67
C PRO A 131 0.38 0.38 11.75
N ASN A 132 0.92 -0.83 11.92
CA ASN A 132 2.03 -1.07 12.86
C ASN A 132 3.31 -0.36 12.39
N PRO A 133 3.94 0.51 13.22
CA PRO A 133 5.09 1.31 12.80
C PRO A 133 6.43 0.57 12.84
N THR A 134 6.51 -0.65 13.37
CA THR A 134 7.76 -1.39 13.62
C THR A 134 8.68 -1.43 12.39
N LYS A 135 8.13 -1.78 11.22
CA LYS A 135 8.91 -1.84 9.97
C LYS A 135 9.38 -0.46 9.51
N LEU A 136 8.54 0.57 9.64
CA LEU A 136 8.89 1.96 9.33
C LEU A 136 10.01 2.46 10.25
N ILE A 137 9.95 2.18 11.55
CA ILE A 137 10.99 2.53 12.52
C ILE A 137 12.35 1.95 12.11
N SER A 138 12.38 0.67 11.71
CA SER A 138 13.60 0.03 11.22
C SER A 138 14.17 0.72 9.99
N ILE A 139 13.33 1.04 9.00
CA ILE A 139 13.75 1.76 7.78
C ILE A 139 14.35 3.13 8.12
N ILE A 140 13.67 3.93 8.94
CA ILE A 140 14.15 5.27 9.32
C ILE A 140 15.49 5.20 10.06
N ASN A 141 15.65 4.24 10.97
CA ASN A 141 16.91 4.04 11.69
C ASN A 141 18.04 3.60 10.74
N ASN A 142 17.77 2.69 9.79
CA ASN A 142 18.74 2.27 8.78
C ASN A 142 19.17 3.40 7.84
N MET A 143 18.28 4.36 7.60
CA MET A 143 18.56 5.54 6.79
C MET A 143 19.26 6.66 7.58
N GLY A 144 19.28 6.60 8.91
CA GLY A 144 19.82 7.67 9.75
C GLY A 144 19.09 9.00 9.59
N SER A 145 17.81 8.98 9.21
CA SER A 145 17.04 10.20 8.93
C SER A 145 16.54 10.85 10.22
N GLU A 146 16.86 12.13 10.43
CA GLU A 146 16.40 12.91 11.58
C GLU A 146 15.03 13.55 11.37
N GLN A 147 14.73 13.97 10.13
CA GLN A 147 13.48 14.63 9.75
C GLN A 147 12.85 13.92 8.53
N PRO A 148 12.35 12.70 8.71
CA PRO A 148 11.74 11.96 7.62
C PRO A 148 10.40 12.58 7.20
N VAL A 149 10.09 12.49 5.91
CA VAL A 149 8.76 12.76 5.34
C VAL A 149 8.15 11.45 4.88
N PHE A 150 6.85 11.26 5.07
CA PHE A 150 6.12 10.07 4.63
C PHE A 150 5.08 10.46 3.56
N PHE A 151 5.09 9.77 2.43
CA PHE A 151 4.11 9.93 1.36
C PHE A 151 3.16 8.74 1.36
N GLY A 152 1.84 9.00 1.42
CA GLY A 152 0.83 7.95 1.38
C GLY A 152 -0.51 8.47 0.89
N ASP A 153 -1.37 7.54 0.48
CA ASP A 153 -2.67 7.81 -0.14
C ASP A 153 -3.81 7.01 0.52
N SER A 154 -3.50 6.26 1.58
CA SER A 154 -4.47 5.46 2.32
C SER A 154 -4.62 5.89 3.79
N ARG A 155 -5.75 5.53 4.39
CA ARG A 155 -5.98 5.67 5.83
C ARG A 155 -4.95 4.89 6.65
N ASP A 156 -4.52 3.73 6.18
CA ASP A 156 -3.49 2.92 6.85
C ASP A 156 -2.13 3.64 6.89
N ASP A 157 -1.81 4.46 5.88
CA ASP A 157 -0.60 5.31 5.89
C ASP A 157 -0.68 6.41 6.93
N MET A 158 -1.82 7.07 7.02
CA MET A 158 -2.09 8.09 8.04
C MET A 158 -1.96 7.49 9.45
N GLU A 159 -2.60 6.35 9.71
CA GLU A 159 -2.53 5.66 10.99
C GLU A 159 -1.10 5.16 11.28
N LEU A 160 -0.36 4.69 10.26
CA LEU A 160 1.05 4.32 10.39
C LEU A 160 1.93 5.48 10.88
N VAL A 161 1.81 6.67 10.25
CA VAL A 161 2.60 7.85 10.66
C VAL A 161 2.23 8.27 12.08
N LYS A 162 0.95 8.22 12.43
CA LYS A 162 0.47 8.56 13.77
C LYS A 162 1.03 7.61 14.84
N ASN A 163 1.03 6.30 14.56
CA ASN A 163 1.60 5.30 15.46
C ASN A 163 3.13 5.46 15.57
N PHE A 164 3.82 5.76 14.48
CA PHE A 164 5.26 6.07 14.50
C PHE A 164 5.57 7.26 15.41
N LYS A 165 4.84 8.38 15.26
CA LYS A 165 4.99 9.58 16.11
C LYS A 165 4.75 9.23 17.58
N SER A 166 3.68 8.49 17.86
CA SER A 166 3.30 8.10 19.23
C SER A 166 4.31 7.17 19.90
N GLU A 167 4.88 6.22 19.16
CA GLU A 167 5.79 5.19 19.71
C GLU A 167 7.22 5.71 19.88
N THR A 168 7.68 6.55 18.96
CA THR A 168 9.08 7.02 18.94
C THR A 168 9.28 8.41 19.54
N GLY A 169 8.22 9.22 19.62
CA GLY A 169 8.31 10.65 19.95
C GLY A 169 8.99 11.50 18.88
N LYS A 170 9.37 10.92 17.72
CA LYS A 170 10.00 11.64 16.62
C LYS A 170 8.95 12.35 15.75
N GLN A 171 9.37 13.45 15.13
CA GLN A 171 8.56 14.15 14.15
C GLN A 171 8.65 13.46 12.78
N MET A 172 7.57 13.56 12.00
CA MET A 172 7.49 13.05 10.63
C MET A 172 6.33 13.75 9.92
N ASP A 173 6.59 14.49 8.85
CA ASP A 173 5.51 15.12 8.10
C ASP A 173 4.80 14.08 7.23
N PHE A 174 3.46 14.06 7.26
CA PHE A 174 2.65 13.23 6.39
C PHE A 174 2.14 14.02 5.19
N TYR A 175 2.56 13.60 4.01
CA TYR A 175 2.13 14.12 2.72
C TYR A 175 1.08 13.18 2.11
N CYS A 176 -0.17 13.63 2.13
CA CYS A 176 -1.27 12.96 1.46
C CYS A 176 -1.12 13.13 -0.06
N VAL A 177 -0.99 12.02 -0.78
CA VAL A 177 -0.79 12.02 -2.23
C VAL A 177 -2.13 11.80 -2.95
N GLY A 178 -2.47 12.69 -3.88
CA GLY A 178 -3.71 12.61 -4.64
C GLY A 178 -4.93 13.07 -3.84
N TYR A 179 -5.97 12.24 -3.79
CA TYR A 179 -7.26 12.61 -3.18
C TYR A 179 -7.39 12.08 -1.74
N GLN A 180 -8.06 12.85 -0.88
CA GLN A 180 -8.25 12.57 0.55
C GLN A 180 -9.31 11.46 0.81
N ASN A 181 -9.06 10.24 0.35
CA ASN A 181 -9.98 9.09 0.46
C ASN A 181 -10.18 8.62 1.92
N GLY A 182 -10.87 9.41 2.74
CA GLY A 182 -11.05 9.13 4.17
C GLY A 182 -9.84 9.48 5.04
N ILE A 183 -8.83 10.12 4.47
CA ILE A 183 -7.68 10.69 5.20
C ILE A 183 -8.09 12.07 5.71
N ASN A 184 -8.04 12.27 7.03
CA ASN A 184 -8.47 13.51 7.69
C ASN A 184 -7.38 14.16 8.56
N ASP A 185 -6.19 13.58 8.63
CA ASP A 185 -5.07 14.02 9.46
C ASP A 185 -3.79 13.93 8.60
N PHE A 186 -3.36 15.05 8.03
CA PHE A 186 -2.13 15.16 7.22
C PHE A 186 -1.54 16.56 7.33
N ASP A 187 -0.23 16.67 7.17
CA ASP A 187 0.49 17.94 7.28
C ASP A 187 0.42 18.71 5.95
N TYR A 188 0.52 17.99 4.83
CA TYR A 188 0.48 18.56 3.47
C TYR A 188 -0.26 17.65 2.49
N GLN A 189 -0.77 18.23 1.41
CA GLN A 189 -1.33 17.49 0.27
C GLN A 189 -0.57 17.84 -1.00
N VAL A 190 -0.28 16.83 -1.82
CA VAL A 190 0.37 16.97 -3.13
C VAL A 190 -0.33 16.10 -4.15
N ASP A 191 -0.35 16.50 -5.42
CA ASP A 191 -0.95 15.67 -6.46
C ASP A 191 -0.06 14.45 -6.74
N THR A 192 1.25 14.64 -6.67
CA THR A 192 2.26 13.59 -6.88
C THR A 192 3.50 13.81 -6.02
N VAL A 193 4.22 12.74 -5.72
CA VAL A 193 5.52 12.80 -5.02
C VAL A 193 6.54 13.65 -5.80
N LEU A 194 6.50 13.64 -7.14
CA LEU A 194 7.41 14.44 -7.97
C LEU A 194 7.17 15.95 -7.84
N GLU A 195 5.96 16.37 -7.50
CA GLU A 195 5.65 17.78 -7.26
C GLU A 195 6.40 18.30 -6.03
N PHE A 196 6.47 17.49 -4.97
CA PHE A 196 7.23 17.81 -3.76
C PHE A 196 8.72 18.02 -4.07
N PHE A 197 9.33 17.06 -4.77
CA PHE A 197 10.77 17.14 -5.09
C PHE A 197 11.11 18.36 -5.94
N LYS A 198 10.27 18.72 -6.92
CA LYS A 198 10.45 19.95 -7.70
C LYS A 198 10.41 21.21 -6.85
N LYS A 199 9.52 21.27 -5.85
CA LYS A 199 9.43 22.41 -4.92
C LYS A 199 10.67 22.49 -4.04
N MET A 200 11.19 21.35 -3.57
CA MET A 200 12.45 21.30 -2.82
C MET A 200 13.63 21.82 -3.64
N GLU A 201 13.75 21.42 -4.90
CA GLU A 201 14.84 21.90 -5.77
C GLU A 201 14.75 23.41 -6.00
N ALA A 202 13.55 23.94 -6.26
CA ALA A 202 13.33 25.37 -6.44
C ALA A 202 13.61 26.21 -5.18
N ALA A 203 13.52 25.62 -3.98
CA ALA A 203 13.82 26.28 -2.72
C ALA A 203 15.32 26.26 -2.35
N ASN A 204 16.07 25.32 -2.93
CA ASN A 204 17.50 25.10 -2.64
C ASN A 204 18.44 25.60 -3.75
N GLY A 205 17.92 26.10 -4.87
CA GLY A 205 18.66 26.72 -5.97
C GLY A 205 18.56 28.24 -5.95
#